data_AF-A0A954TSE1-F1
#
_entry.id   AF-A0A954TSE1-F1
#
_cell.length_a   1.000
_cell.length_b   1.000
_cell.length_c   1.000
_cell.angle_alpha   90.00
_cell.angle_beta   90.00
_cell.angle_gamma   90.00
#
_symmetry.space_group_name_H-M   'P 1'
#
loop_
_entity.id
_entity.type
_entity.pdbx_description
1 polymer ?
#
loop_
_entity_poly.entity_id
_entity_poly.type
_entity_poly.pdbx_seq_one_letter_code
_entity_poly.pdbx_strand_id
1 'polypeptide(L)'
;MRIETQRFGNITLDQDQLFLFPAGLIGMETLRDWALLPDPDNPSVAWLQSASRGDRALPLISPRAFFPDYRVQVSRRELASLHMRAGAEMYVLTTVSGHSG
;
A
#
# COMPACT_ATOMS: atom_id res chain seq x y z
N MET A 1 1.03 15.80 -8.01
CA MET A 1 -0.14 15.53 -8.88
C MET A 1 -1.42 15.63 -8.06
N ARG A 2 -2.56 15.99 -8.66
CA ARG A 2 -3.85 16.09 -7.97
C ARG A 2 -4.78 14.97 -8.42
N ILE A 3 -5.42 14.28 -7.49
CA ILE A 3 -6.39 13.21 -7.75
C ILE A 3 -7.63 13.39 -6.87
N GLU A 4 -8.80 13.15 -7.44
CA GLU A 4 -10.07 13.02 -6.71
C GLU A 4 -10.24 11.56 -6.28
N THR A 5 -10.46 11.31 -5.00
CA THR A 5 -10.57 9.98 -4.40
C THR A 5 -11.91 9.82 -3.67
N GLN A 6 -12.43 8.60 -3.62
CA GLN A 6 -13.70 8.35 -2.92
C GLN A 6 -13.59 8.54 -1.40
N ARG A 7 -12.43 8.22 -0.81
CA ARG A 7 -12.24 8.22 0.65
C ARG A 7 -11.70 9.53 1.20
N PHE A 8 -10.84 10.21 0.46
CA PHE A 8 -10.10 11.38 0.93
C PHE A 8 -10.46 12.66 0.18
N GLY A 9 -11.43 12.58 -0.74
CA GLY A 9 -11.76 13.69 -1.63
C GLY A 9 -10.57 14.06 -2.51
N ASN A 10 -10.35 15.36 -2.70
CA ASN A 10 -9.24 15.87 -3.50
C ASN A 10 -7.95 15.90 -2.70
N ILE A 11 -6.97 15.10 -3.13
CA ILE A 11 -5.64 15.07 -2.53
C ILE A 11 -4.57 15.50 -3.54
N THR A 12 -3.49 16.06 -3.02
CA THR A 12 -2.28 16.38 -3.77
C THR A 12 -1.17 15.45 -3.30
N LEU A 13 -0.58 14.72 -4.23
CA LEU A 13 0.49 13.74 -3.98
C LEU A 13 1.77 14.18 -4.68
N ASP A 14 2.88 14.22 -3.96
CA ASP A 14 4.19 14.48 -4.55
C ASP A 14 4.80 13.19 -5.11
N GLN A 15 5.76 13.31 -6.03
CA GLN A 15 6.33 12.13 -6.72
C GLN A 15 7.06 11.18 -5.76
N ASP A 16 7.63 11.71 -4.67
CA ASP A 16 8.30 10.97 -3.62
C ASP A 16 7.33 10.23 -2.67
N GLN A 17 6.03 10.54 -2.74
CA GLN A 17 4.98 9.83 -2.02
C GLN A 17 4.40 8.63 -2.81
N LEU A 18 4.84 8.45 -4.07
CA LEU A 18 4.34 7.41 -4.95
C LEU A 18 5.24 6.17 -4.95
N PHE A 19 4.61 5.02 -4.77
CA PHE A 19 5.18 3.72 -4.99
C PHE A 19 4.84 3.24 -6.41
N LEU A 20 5.88 2.95 -7.19
CA LEU A 20 5.73 2.30 -8.48
C LEU A 20 5.72 0.78 -8.31
N PHE A 21 4.62 0.15 -8.74
CA PHE A 21 4.48 -1.29 -8.91
C PHE A 21 4.56 -1.59 -10.42
N PRO A 22 5.72 -2.00 -10.97
CA PRO A 22 5.90 -2.09 -12.43
C PRO A 22 4.93 -3.06 -13.11
N ALA A 23 4.56 -4.13 -12.42
CA ALA A 23 3.58 -5.12 -12.88
C ALA A 23 2.14 -4.83 -12.41
N GLY A 24 1.94 -3.72 -11.69
CA GLY A 24 0.72 -3.47 -10.92
C GLY A 24 0.53 -4.46 -9.76
N LEU A 25 -0.70 -4.54 -9.28
CA LEU A 25 -1.11 -5.55 -8.29
C LEU A 25 -1.92 -6.66 -8.97
N ILE A 26 -1.97 -7.84 -8.36
CA ILE A 26 -2.77 -8.98 -8.86
C ILE A 26 -4.25 -8.55 -8.96
N GLY A 27 -4.85 -8.70 -10.13
CA GLY A 27 -6.22 -8.25 -10.44
C GLY A 27 -6.35 -6.74 -10.71
N MET A 28 -5.25 -5.99 -10.68
CA MET A 28 -5.17 -4.54 -10.94
C MET A 28 -3.87 -4.20 -11.68
N GLU A 29 -3.49 -5.01 -12.67
CA GLU A 29 -2.18 -4.98 -13.34
C GLU A 29 -1.95 -3.67 -14.14
N THR A 30 -3.03 -2.97 -14.50
CA THR A 30 -2.98 -1.67 -15.17
C THR A 30 -2.73 -0.50 -14.23
N LEU A 31 -2.87 -0.70 -12.91
CA LEU A 31 -2.67 0.33 -11.89
C LEU A 31 -1.28 0.19 -11.27
N ARG A 32 -0.39 1.13 -11.60
CA ARG A 32 1.03 1.03 -11.27
C ARG A 32 1.50 2.03 -10.23
N ASP A 33 0.87 3.19 -10.16
CA ASP A 33 1.23 4.25 -9.23
C ASP A 33 0.28 4.26 -8.04
N TRP A 34 0.84 4.14 -6.84
CA TRP A 34 0.09 4.02 -5.60
C TRP A 34 0.67 4.93 -4.52
N ALA A 35 -0.18 5.47 -3.65
CA ALA A 35 0.23 6.21 -2.46
C ALA A 35 -0.27 5.48 -1.21
N LEU A 36 0.53 5.51 -0.14
CA LEU A 36 0.13 4.97 1.15
C LEU A 36 -0.36 6.12 2.03
N LEU A 37 -1.65 6.11 2.37
CA LEU A 37 -2.33 7.17 3.12
C LEU A 37 -2.79 6.62 4.48
N PRO A 38 -2.56 7.33 5.60
CA PRO A 38 -3.13 6.91 6.88
C PRO A 38 -4.66 7.01 6.85
N ASP A 39 -5.34 6.08 7.50
CA ASP A 39 -6.78 6.22 7.76
C ASP A 39 -7.00 7.32 8.81
N PRO A 40 -7.97 8.24 8.61
CA PRO A 40 -8.19 9.37 9.52
C PRO A 40 -8.82 8.95 10.86
N ASP A 41 -9.56 7.84 10.88
CA ASP A 41 -10.35 7.39 12.03
C ASP A 41 -9.69 6.20 12.75
N ASN A 42 -8.82 5.44 12.07
CA ASN A 42 -8.16 4.27 12.63
C ASN A 42 -6.64 4.30 12.43
N PRO A 43 -5.84 4.55 13.50
CA PRO A 43 -4.39 4.65 13.39
C PRO A 43 -3.69 3.31 13.06
N SER A 44 -4.40 2.18 13.12
CA SER A 44 -3.86 0.87 12.74
C SER A 44 -4.02 0.55 11.26
N VAL A 45 -4.77 1.38 10.51
CA VAL A 45 -5.11 1.16 9.10
C VAL A 45 -4.44 2.23 8.25
N ALA A 46 -3.87 1.78 7.13
CA ALA A 46 -3.46 2.63 6.03
C ALA A 46 -4.18 2.20 4.75
N TRP A 47 -4.26 3.09 3.78
CA TRP A 47 -4.88 2.86 2.48
C TRP A 47 -3.82 2.95 1.39
N LEU A 48 -3.68 1.88 0.63
CA LEU A 48 -2.93 1.91 -0.63
C LEU A 48 -3.86 2.43 -1.73
N GLN A 49 -3.82 3.74 -1.95
CA GLN A 49 -4.67 4.48 -2.90
C GLN A 49 -4.00 4.54 -4.26
N SER A 50 -4.72 4.15 -5.33
CA SER A 50 -4.21 4.31 -6.69
C SER A 50 -4.14 5.80 -7.06
N ALA A 51 -3.01 6.23 -7.60
CA ALA A 51 -2.79 7.59 -8.09
C ALA A 51 -3.34 7.81 -9.52
N SER A 52 -3.78 6.75 -10.20
CA SER A 52 -4.44 6.83 -11.51
C SER A 52 -5.95 6.59 -11.45
N ARG A 53 -6.45 6.00 -10.36
CA ARG A 53 -7.88 5.72 -10.14
C ARG A 53 -8.34 6.01 -8.72
N GLY A 54 -9.09 7.11 -8.56
CA GLY A 54 -9.62 7.56 -7.27
C GLY A 54 -10.60 6.63 -6.57
N ASP A 55 -11.24 5.74 -7.33
CA ASP A 55 -12.17 4.72 -6.83
C ASP A 55 -11.47 3.44 -6.34
N ARG A 56 -10.13 3.37 -6.44
CA ARG A 56 -9.35 2.16 -6.12
C ARG A 56 -8.41 2.42 -4.96
N ALA A 57 -8.73 1.82 -3.82
CA ALA A 57 -7.89 1.80 -2.64
C ALA A 57 -8.00 0.45 -1.93
N LEU A 58 -6.89 -0.02 -1.35
CA LEU A 58 -6.84 -1.25 -0.55
C LEU A 58 -6.50 -0.91 0.90
N PRO A 59 -7.29 -1.38 1.88
CA PRO A 59 -6.93 -1.19 3.29
C PRO A 59 -5.81 -2.16 3.65
N LEU A 60 -4.79 -1.62 4.30
CA LEU A 60 -3.59 -2.31 4.74
C LEU A 60 -3.44 -2.13 6.25
N ILE A 61 -2.91 -3.17 6.89
CA ILE A 61 -2.46 -3.14 8.28
C ILE A 61 -1.05 -3.71 8.38
N SER A 62 -0.35 -3.38 9.46
CA SER A 62 0.78 -4.21 9.88
C SER A 62 0.23 -5.48 10.53
N PRO A 63 0.52 -6.70 10.01
CA PRO A 63 0.03 -7.93 10.65
C PRO A 63 0.57 -8.09 12.06
N ARG A 64 1.74 -7.52 12.37
CA ARG A 64 2.36 -7.56 13.70
C ARG A 64 1.61 -6.76 14.77
N ALA A 65 0.73 -5.83 14.37
CA ALA A 65 -0.13 -5.12 15.31
C ALA A 65 -1.20 -6.04 15.94
N PHE A 66 -1.55 -7.14 15.26
CA PHE A 66 -2.59 -8.09 15.69
C PHE A 66 -2.02 -9.47 16.02
N PHE A 67 -0.94 -9.86 15.34
CA PHE A 67 -0.23 -11.12 15.52
C PHE A 67 1.26 -10.81 15.75
N PRO A 68 1.71 -10.54 17.00
CA PRO A 68 3.07 -10.08 17.29
C PRO A 68 4.18 -10.99 16.73
N ASP A 69 3.89 -12.29 16.68
CA ASP A 69 4.81 -13.31 16.18
C ASP A 69 4.75 -13.52 14.66
N TYR A 70 3.98 -12.71 13.92
CA TYR A 70 3.91 -12.82 12.46
C TYR A 70 5.30 -12.65 11.83
N ARG A 71 5.70 -13.67 11.05
CA ARG A 71 6.94 -13.69 10.28
C ARG A 71 6.58 -14.01 8.84
N VAL A 72 7.12 -13.21 7.93
CA VAL A 72 7.07 -13.51 6.49
C VAL A 72 8.40 -14.17 6.12
N GLN A 73 8.34 -15.30 5.42
CA GLN A 73 9.51 -15.95 4.85
C GLN A 73 9.56 -15.60 3.38
N VAL A 74 10.59 -14.85 2.99
CA VAL A 74 10.80 -14.39 1.60
C VAL A 74 12.23 -14.72 1.23
N SER A 75 12.42 -15.35 0.07
CA SER A 75 13.73 -15.66 -0.46
C SER A 75 14.44 -14.40 -0.96
N ARG A 76 15.78 -14.44 -1.04
CA ARG A 76 16.55 -13.36 -1.66
C ARG A 76 16.14 -13.09 -3.11
N ARG A 77 15.72 -14.13 -3.84
CA ARG A 77 15.27 -14.01 -5.23
C ARG A 77 13.98 -13.20 -5.33
N GLU A 78 13.04 -13.41 -4.43
CA GLU A 78 11.78 -12.65 -4.40
C GLU A 78 12.03 -11.18 -4.01
N LEU A 79 12.90 -10.95 -3.03
CA LEU A 79 13.29 -9.59 -2.60
C LEU A 79 14.11 -8.83 -3.64
N ALA A 80 14.75 -9.52 -4.59
CA ALA A 80 15.58 -8.88 -5.61
C ALA A 80 14.79 -7.84 -6.43
N SER A 81 13.49 -8.05 -6.61
CA SER A 81 12.61 -7.12 -7.34
C SER A 81 12.42 -5.76 -6.65
N LEU A 82 12.66 -5.68 -5.33
CA LEU A 82 12.54 -4.45 -4.56
C LEU A 82 13.77 -3.53 -4.68
N HIS A 83 14.84 -3.99 -5.34
CA HIS A 83 16.07 -3.21 -5.56
C HIS A 83 16.58 -2.51 -4.28
N MET A 84 16.58 -3.25 -3.17
CA MET A 84 16.92 -2.72 -1.85
C MET A 84 18.30 -2.08 -1.83
N ARG A 85 18.39 -0.91 -1.20
CA ARG A 85 19.66 -0.21 -0.93
C ARG A 85 20.15 -0.52 0.47
N ALA A 86 21.45 -0.34 0.70
CA ALA A 86 22.00 -0.42 2.06
C ALA A 86 21.27 0.59 2.97
N GLY A 87 20.82 0.13 4.14
CA GLY A 87 20.05 0.95 5.09
C GLY A 87 18.56 1.12 4.73
N ALA A 88 18.04 0.45 3.71
CA ALA A 88 16.61 0.49 3.42
C ALA A 88 15.79 -0.13 4.55
N GLU A 89 14.72 0.56 4.92
CA GLU A 89 13.70 0.03 5.82
C GLU A 89 12.75 -0.89 5.06
N MET A 90 12.29 -1.95 5.72
CA MET A 90 11.33 -2.90 5.16
C MET A 90 10.08 -2.94 6.01
N TYR A 91 8.95 -2.80 5.33
CA TYR A 91 7.63 -2.86 5.93
C TYR A 91 6.89 -4.08 5.40
N VAL A 92 6.24 -4.82 6.30
CA VAL A 92 5.34 -5.92 5.95
C VAL A 92 3.92 -5.43 6.24
N LEU A 93 3.10 -5.41 5.20
CA LEU A 93 1.70 -5.02 5.26
C LEU A 93 0.84 -6.16 4.70
N THR A 94 -0.39 -6.27 5.18
CA THR A 94 -1.36 -7.22 4.66
C THR A 94 -2.69 -6.52 4.40
N THR A 95 -3.42 -6.98 3.38
CA THR A 95 -4.75 -6.47 3.08
C THR A 95 -5.76 -7.04 4.05
N VAL A 96 -6.79 -6.24 4.37
CA VAL A 96 -7.94 -6.69 5.16
C VAL A 96 -9.21 -6.62 4.34
N SER A 97 -10.13 -7.55 4.54
CA SER A 97 -11.47 -7.48 3.97
C SER A 97 -12.43 -6.98 5.05
N GLY A 98 -13.11 -5.87 4.77
CA GLY A 98 -14.26 -5.45 5.57
C GLY A 98 -15.46 -6.29 5.16
N HIS A 99 -16.03 -7.08 6.08
CA HIS A 99 -17.39 -7.57 5.92
C HIS A 99 -18.32 -6.46 6.42
N SER A 100 -19.09 -5.85 5.51
CA SER A 100 -20.35 -5.25 5.92
C SER A 100 -21.28 -6.41 6.26
N GLY A 101 -21.54 -6.62 7.55
CA GLY A 101 -22.62 -7.50 8.00
C GLY A 101 -23.99 -6.97 7.60
#